data_AF-A0A068N3M4-F1
#
_entry.id   AF-A0A068N3M4-F1
#
_cell.length_a   1.000
_cell.length_b   1.000
_cell.length_c   1.000
_cell.angle_alpha   90.00
_cell.angle_beta   90.00
_cell.angle_gamma   90.00
#
_symmetry.space_group_name_H-M   'P 1'
#
loop_
_entity.id
_entity.type
_entity.pdbx_description
1 polymer ?
#
loop_
_entity_poly.entity_id
_entity_poly.type
_entity_poly.pdbx_seq_one_letter_code
_entity_poly.pdbx_strand_id
1 'polypeptide(L)'
;MAATSVFGGILLAPEFIRTILRSEIMKESAVYQEILREGEQRGLLKGKLEGKLETIPLPKKLGLTITEIAKELDIDVELVNKFVANQKI
;
A
#
# COMPACT_ATOMS: atom_id res chain seq x y z
N MET A 1 -1.61 -9.95 -10.57
CA MET A 1 -0.61 -10.36 -11.58
C MET A 1 0.58 -10.93 -10.83
N ALA A 2 0.73 -12.26 -10.78
CA ALA A 2 1.99 -12.85 -10.33
C ALA A 2 3.01 -12.64 -11.45
N ALA A 3 4.19 -12.13 -11.14
CA ALA A 3 5.26 -12.00 -12.12
C ALA A 3 5.65 -13.41 -12.58
N THR A 4 5.12 -13.87 -13.71
CA THR A 4 5.65 -15.02 -14.44
C THR A 4 7.07 -14.65 -14.83
N SER A 5 8.04 -15.14 -14.06
CA SER A 5 9.44 -14.79 -14.23
C SER A 5 9.96 -15.60 -15.41
N VAL A 6 10.10 -14.94 -16.55
CA VAL A 6 10.66 -15.52 -17.77
C VAL A 6 12.17 -15.26 -17.74
N PHE A 7 12.98 -16.32 -17.61
CA PHE A 7 14.43 -16.24 -17.77
C PHE A 7 14.79 -16.98 -19.06
N GLY A 8 15.19 -16.25 -20.10
CA GLY A 8 15.53 -16.85 -21.40
C GLY A 8 14.39 -17.61 -22.08
N GLY A 9 13.14 -17.18 -21.90
CA GLY A 9 11.96 -17.82 -22.51
C GLY A 9 11.39 -19.02 -21.72
N ILE A 10 12.01 -19.41 -20.61
CA ILE A 10 11.54 -20.53 -19.77
C ILE A 10 10.72 -19.98 -18.60
N LEU A 11 9.55 -20.56 -18.37
CA LEU A 11 8.75 -20.30 -17.18
C LEU A 11 9.37 -21.05 -16.00
N LEU A 12 9.81 -20.31 -14.98
CA LEU A 12 10.44 -20.91 -13.80
C LEU A 12 9.45 -21.02 -12.64
N ALA A 13 9.52 -22.14 -11.92
CA ALA A 13 8.80 -22.30 -10.67
C ALA A 13 9.37 -21.38 -9.57
N PRO A 14 8.54 -20.80 -8.67
CA PRO A 14 9.00 -19.91 -7.61
C PRO A 14 10.10 -20.50 -6.72
N GLU A 15 10.03 -21.80 -6.43
CA GLU A 15 11.06 -22.49 -5.65
C GLU A 15 12.41 -22.54 -6.36
N PHE A 16 12.42 -22.75 -7.68
CA PHE A 16 13.64 -22.78 -8.47
C PHE A 16 14.23 -21.37 -8.64
N ILE A 17 13.39 -20.34 -8.76
CA ILE A 17 13.86 -18.95 -8.81
C ILE A 17 14.63 -18.60 -7.53
N ARG A 18 14.15 -19.02 -6.35
CA ARG A 18 14.81 -18.77 -5.06
C ARG A 18 16.22 -19.37 -4.97
N THR A 19 16.51 -20.46 -5.69
CA THR A 19 17.86 -21.07 -5.67
C THR A 19 18.86 -20.26 -6.50
N ILE A 20 18.38 -19.60 -7.55
CA ILE A 20 19.17 -18.74 -8.46
C ILE A 20 19.28 -17.31 -7.89
N LEU A 21 18.14 -16.69 -7.57
CA LEU A 21 18.03 -15.34 -7.02
C LEU A 21 18.04 -15.42 -5.49
N ARG A 22 19.19 -15.78 -4.92
CA ARG A 22 19.35 -15.85 -3.46
C ARG A 22 19.19 -14.47 -2.84
N SER A 23 18.33 -14.36 -1.83
CA SER A 23 17.96 -13.11 -1.19
C SER A 23 19.15 -12.31 -0.68
N GLU A 24 20.16 -12.98 -0.14
CA GLU A 24 21.38 -12.39 0.40
C GLU A 24 22.15 -11.62 -0.68
N ILE A 25 22.23 -12.19 -1.88
CA ILE A 25 22.93 -11.59 -3.03
C ILE A 25 22.04 -10.52 -3.67
N MET A 26 20.75 -10.80 -3.82
CA MET A 26 19.81 -9.87 -4.46
C MET A 26 19.64 -8.57 -3.69
N LYS A 27 19.78 -8.59 -2.35
CA LYS A 27 19.72 -7.36 -1.56
C LYS A 27 20.80 -6.34 -1.94
N GLU A 28 21.93 -6.77 -2.49
CA GLU A 28 22.96 -5.84 -2.98
C GLU A 28 22.71 -5.38 -4.42
N SER A 29 21.77 -6.00 -5.13
CA SER A 29 21.43 -5.65 -6.51
C SER A 29 20.79 -4.28 -6.61
N ALA A 30 21.29 -3.45 -7.54
CA ALA A 30 20.70 -2.16 -7.86
C ALA A 30 19.20 -2.26 -8.23
N VAL A 31 18.82 -3.31 -8.97
CA VAL A 31 17.43 -3.56 -9.38
C VAL A 31 16.55 -3.84 -8.16
N TYR A 32 17.03 -4.63 -7.21
CA TYR A 32 16.28 -4.92 -5.98
C TYR A 32 16.09 -3.66 -5.13
N GLN A 33 17.13 -2.82 -5.01
CA GLN A 33 17.07 -1.57 -4.25
C GLN A 33 16.09 -0.57 -4.87
N GLU A 34 16.00 -0.52 -6.20
CA GLU A 34 15.00 0.29 -6.90
C GLU A 34 13.57 -0.19 -6.59
N ILE A 35 13.32 -1.50 -6.69
CA ILE A 35 12.02 -2.10 -6.36
C ILE A 35 11.65 -1.83 -4.89
N LEU A 36 12.62 -1.96 -3.97
CA LEU A 36 12.41 -1.71 -2.56
C LEU A 36 12.04 -0.24 -2.32
N ARG A 37 12.77 0.70 -2.92
CA ARG A 37 12.50 2.13 -2.81
C ARG A 37 11.13 2.51 -3.36
N GLU A 38 10.72 1.94 -4.50
CA GLU A 38 9.35 2.12 -5.00
C GLU A 38 8.32 1.58 -4.01
N GLY A 39 8.58 0.41 -3.42
CA GLY A 39 7.74 -0.21 -2.40
C GLY A 39 7.59 0.68 -1.17
N GLU A 40 8.68 1.24 -0.66
CA GLU A 40 8.69 2.16 0.48
C GLU A 40 7.93 3.45 0.18
N GLN A 41 8.11 4.04 -1.00
CA GLN A 41 7.35 5.23 -1.40
C GLN A 41 5.84 4.95 -1.47
N ARG A 42 5.45 3.83 -2.09
CA ARG A 42 4.04 3.40 -2.13
C ARG A 42 3.51 3.14 -0.72
N GLY A 43 4.32 2.51 0.14
CA GLY A 43 4.00 2.23 1.53
C GLY A 43 3.79 3.51 2.35
N LEU A 44 4.66 4.52 2.18
CA LEU A 44 4.55 5.80 2.87
C LEU A 44 3.28 6.56 2.46
N LEU A 45 2.97 6.59 1.17
CA LEU A 45 1.74 7.22 0.66
C LEU A 45 0.50 6.52 1.20
N LYS A 46 0.50 5.18 1.17
CA LYS A 46 -0.60 4.38 1.73
C LYS A 46 -0.75 4.60 3.24
N GLY A 47 0.35 4.58 3.99
CA GLY A 47 0.35 4.79 5.43
C GLY A 47 -0.11 6.19 5.84
N LYS A 48 0.25 7.24 5.08
CA LYS A 48 -0.29 8.59 5.29
C LYS A 48 -1.80 8.63 5.11
N LEU A 49 -2.33 7.96 4.08
CA LEU A 49 -3.77 7.90 3.83
C LEU A 49 -4.48 7.10 4.92
N GLU A 50 -3.97 5.92 5.28
CA GLU A 50 -4.52 5.08 6.35
C GLU A 50 -4.53 5.82 7.69
N GLY A 51 -3.43 6.47 8.06
CA GLY A 51 -3.37 7.28 9.28
C GLY A 51 -4.38 8.43 9.28
N LYS A 52 -4.58 9.13 8.15
CA LYS A 52 -5.63 10.14 8.03
C LYS A 52 -7.03 9.52 8.22
N LEU A 53 -7.31 8.38 7.59
CA LEU A 53 -8.59 7.68 7.72
C LEU A 53 -8.85 7.21 9.17
N GLU A 54 -7.83 6.71 9.86
CA GLU A 54 -7.92 6.28 11.26
C GLU A 54 -8.26 7.43 12.22
N THR A 55 -8.02 8.69 11.84
CA THR A 55 -8.44 9.84 12.67
C THR A 55 -9.93 10.15 12.55
N ILE A 56 -10.63 9.73 11.49
CA ILE A 56 -12.06 10.02 11.19
C ILE A 56 -13.03 9.71 12.36
N PRO A 57 -12.89 8.62 13.14
CA PRO A 57 -13.83 8.29 14.20
C PRO A 57 -13.93 9.36 15.30
N LEU A 58 -12.84 10.08 15.61
CA LEU A 58 -12.82 11.12 16.64
C LEU A 58 -13.69 12.34 16.28
N PRO A 59 -13.45 13.07 15.16
CA PRO A 59 -14.30 14.18 14.74
C PRO A 59 -15.73 13.73 14.44
N LYS A 60 -15.93 12.49 13.97
CA LYS A 60 -17.28 11.93 13.79
C LYS A 60 -18.04 11.83 15.11
N LYS A 61 -17.38 11.37 16.19
CA LYS A 61 -17.96 11.34 17.55
C LYS A 61 -18.22 12.74 18.11
N LEU A 62 -17.41 13.72 17.73
CA LEU A 62 -17.60 15.13 18.09
C LEU A 62 -18.72 15.82 17.28
N GLY A 63 -19.38 15.11 16.36
CA GLY A 63 -20.53 15.60 15.61
C GLY A 63 -20.21 16.28 14.28
N LEU A 64 -18.95 16.24 13.82
CA LEU A 64 -18.59 16.82 12.52
C LEU A 64 -19.26 16.05 11.37
N THR A 65 -19.60 16.80 10.32
CA THR A 65 -20.14 16.25 9.07
C THR A 65 -19.04 15.58 8.24
N ILE A 66 -19.43 14.66 7.36
CA ILE A 66 -18.49 13.95 6.47
C ILE A 66 -17.72 14.94 5.59
N THR A 67 -18.39 16.01 5.14
CA THR A 67 -17.80 17.06 4.31
C THR A 67 -16.77 17.90 5.06
N GLU A 68 -16.99 18.20 6.34
CA GLU A 68 -16.02 18.92 7.17
C GLU A 68 -14.79 18.06 7.46
N ILE A 69 -15.00 16.78 7.78
CA ILE A 69 -13.91 15.81 8.00
C ILE A 69 -13.05 15.65 6.75
N ALA A 70 -13.69 15.50 5.58
CA ALA A 70 -13.01 15.39 4.29
C ALA A 70 -12.16 16.64 3.98
N LYS A 71 -12.70 17.83 4.24
CA LYS A 71 -11.99 19.10 4.03
C LYS A 71 -10.81 19.25 4.98
N GLU A 72 -10.98 18.97 6.27
CA GLU A 72 -9.93 19.14 7.28
C GLU A 72 -8.78 18.15 7.09
N LEU A 73 -9.13 16.90 6.75
CA LEU A 73 -8.12 15.86 6.53
C LEU A 73 -7.54 15.89 5.11
N ASP A 74 -8.04 16.76 4.22
CA ASP A 74 -7.69 16.80 2.79
C ASP A 74 -7.79 15.40 2.17
N ILE A 75 -8.99 14.84 2.22
CA ILE A 75 -9.36 13.52 1.68
C ILE A 75 -10.64 13.67 0.86
N ASP A 76 -10.76 12.86 -0.18
CA ASP A 76 -12.00 12.74 -0.95
C ASP A 76 -13.20 12.31 -0.08
N VAL A 77 -14.34 12.98 -0.27
CA VAL A 77 -15.57 12.76 0.51
C VAL A 77 -16.10 11.33 0.34
N GLU A 78 -15.98 10.73 -0.85
CA GLU A 78 -16.42 9.35 -1.07
C GLU A 78 -15.57 8.36 -0.27
N LEU A 79 -14.26 8.63 -0.13
CA LEU A 79 -13.36 7.78 0.63
C LEU A 79 -13.71 7.82 2.13
N VAL A 80 -13.99 9.01 2.67
CA VAL A 80 -14.46 9.18 4.05
C VAL A 80 -15.80 8.45 4.25
N ASN A 81 -16.73 8.57 3.31
CA ASN A 81 -18.02 7.88 3.38
C ASN A 81 -17.87 6.35 3.35
N LYS A 82 -17.04 5.80 2.45
CA LYS A 82 -16.73 4.37 2.38
C LYS A 82 -16.12 3.85 3.68
N PHE A 83 -15.17 4.60 4.26
CA PHE A 83 -14.53 4.23 5.52
C PHE A 83 -15.55 4.16 6.68
N VAL A 84 -16.39 5.19 6.81
CA VAL A 84 -17.45 5.22 7.85
C VAL A 84 -18.49 4.13 7.64
N ALA A 85 -18.85 3.81 6.39
CA ALA A 85 -19.78 2.72 6.08
C ALA A 85 -19.20 1.34 6.46
N ASN A 86 -17.91 1.11 6.21
CA ASN A 86 -17.22 -0.14 6.54
C ASN A 86 -17.02 -0.36 8.05
N GLN A 87 -17.04 0.70 8.87
CA GLN A 87 -16.97 0.57 10.34
C GLN A 87 -18.31 0.23 11.01
N LYS A 88 -19.44 0.24 10.30
CA LYS A 88 -20.76 -0.09 10.86
C LYS A 88 -21.08 -1.60 10.91
N ILE A 89 -20.07 -2.46 10.79
CA ILE A 89 -20.18 -3.93 10.90
C ILE A 89 -19.64 -4.38 12.25
#